data_AF-A0A967LIW3-F1
#
_entry.id   AF-A0A967LIW3-F1
#
_cell.length_a   1.000
_cell.length_b   1.000
_cell.length_c   1.000
_cell.angle_alpha   90.00
_cell.angle_beta   90.00
_cell.angle_gamma   90.00
#
_symmetry.space_group_name_H-M   'P 1'
#
loop_
_entity.id
_entity.type
_entity.pdbx_description
1 polymer ?
#
loop_
_entity_poly.entity_id
_entity_poly.type
_entity_poly.pdbx_seq_one_letter_code
_entity_poly.pdbx_strand_id
1 'polypeptide(L)'
;KLMRRSAREMDVVTRYGGEEFCLILPSISKKESVFVGERIRRAIEMESFPGESHLPLGRLTTSVGIASFPEDGVSANELIHAADLAL
;
A
#
# COMPACT_ATOMS: atom_id res chain seq x y z
N LYS A 1 -0.90 -3.69 12.31
CA LYS A 1 -2.20 -3.10 12.76
C LYS A 1 -2.48 -1.75 12.12
N LEU A 2 -1.48 -0.90 11.92
CA LEU A 2 -1.60 0.43 11.29
C LEU A 2 -2.34 0.41 9.94
N MET A 3 -1.85 -0.35 8.95
CA MET A 3 -2.48 -0.39 7.62
C MET A 3 -3.95 -0.84 7.66
N ARG A 4 -4.30 -1.80 8.53
CA ARG A 4 -5.69 -2.25 8.73
C ARG A 4 -6.60 -1.17 9.30
N ARG A 5 -6.08 -0.25 10.13
CA ARG A 5 -6.85 0.91 10.64
C ARG A 5 -7.11 1.93 9.55
N SER A 6 -6.27 1.95 8.52
CA SER A 6 -6.39 2.85 7.36
C SER A 6 -7.16 2.22 6.20
N ALA A 7 -7.71 1.02 6.36
CA ALA A 7 -8.46 0.26 5.36
C ALA A 7 -9.93 0.09 5.80
N ARG A 8 -10.83 -0.10 4.83
CA ARG A 8 -12.25 -0.41 5.10
C ARG A 8 -12.40 -1.88 5.47
N GLU A 9 -13.54 -2.24 6.06
CA GLU A 9 -13.81 -3.62 6.48
C GLU A 9 -13.77 -4.63 5.31
N MET A 10 -14.19 -4.21 4.12
CA MET A 10 -14.15 -5.01 2.89
C MET A 10 -12.78 -5.05 2.20
N ASP A 11 -11.85 -4.17 2.59
CA ASP A 11 -10.52 -4.12 2.00
C ASP A 11 -9.65 -5.25 2.58
N VAL A 12 -8.88 -5.91 1.73
CA VAL A 12 -7.97 -6.99 2.17
C VAL A 12 -6.58 -6.38 2.36
N VAL A 13 -6.04 -6.53 3.57
CA VAL A 13 -4.66 -6.14 3.88
C VAL A 13 -3.84 -7.38 4.21
N THR A 14 -2.84 -7.67 3.40
CA THR A 14 -1.97 -8.85 3.53
C THR A 14 -0.49 -8.51 3.44
N ARG A 15 0.35 -9.36 4.03
CA ARG A 15 1.80 -9.36 3.79
C ARG A 15 2.07 -10.26 2.59
N TYR A 16 2.63 -9.70 1.53
CA TYR A 16 2.86 -10.42 0.28
C TYR A 16 4.12 -11.30 0.38
N GLY A 17 5.23 -10.71 0.85
CA GLY A 17 6.50 -11.41 1.07
C GLY A 17 7.54 -10.47 1.65
N GLY A 18 8.51 -10.96 2.41
CA GLY A 18 9.58 -10.09 2.96
C GLY A 18 9.03 -8.86 3.69
N GLU A 19 9.36 -7.67 3.20
CA GLU A 19 8.87 -6.38 3.70
C GLU A 19 7.68 -5.79 2.90
N GLU A 20 7.18 -6.54 1.91
CA GLU A 20 6.11 -6.11 1.01
C GLU A 20 4.72 -6.41 1.57
N PHE A 21 3.83 -5.44 1.42
CA PHE A 21 2.43 -5.52 1.80
C PHE A 21 1.55 -5.22 0.58
N CYS A 22 0.45 -5.96 0.47
CA CYS A 22 -0.53 -5.79 -0.59
C CYS A 22 -1.89 -5.42 0.01
N LEU A 23 -2.55 -4.45 -0.62
CA LEU A 23 -3.92 -4.08 -0.33
C LEU A 23 -4.80 -4.30 -1.56
N ILE A 24 -5.88 -5.06 -1.38
CA ILE A 24 -6.92 -5.24 -2.40
C ILE A 24 -8.09 -4.35 -1.98
N LEU A 25 -8.48 -3.43 -2.87
CA LEU A 25 -9.49 -2.41 -2.61
C LEU A 25 -10.67 -2.57 -3.58
N PRO A 26 -11.68 -3.41 -3.24
CA PRO A 26 -12.82 -3.59 -4.12
C PRO A 26 -13.69 -2.33 -4.20
N SER A 27 -14.44 -2.23 -5.30
CA SER A 27 -15.49 -1.23 -5.50
C SER A 27 -15.03 0.23 -5.35
N ILE A 28 -13.80 0.53 -5.77
CA ILE A 28 -13.30 1.91 -5.91
C ILE A 28 -12.55 2.09 -7.23
N SER A 29 -12.48 3.32 -7.69
CA SER A 29 -11.69 3.72 -8.85
C SER A 29 -10.19 3.77 -8.53
N LYS A 30 -9.36 3.73 -9.58
CA LYS A 30 -7.92 3.99 -9.48
C LYS A 30 -7.63 5.31 -8.79
N LYS A 31 -8.37 6.38 -9.13
CA LYS A 31 -8.22 7.70 -8.49
C LYS A 31 -8.50 7.66 -6.98
N GLU A 32 -9.54 6.93 -6.55
CA GLU A 32 -9.85 6.75 -5.14
C GLU A 32 -8.75 5.96 -4.40
N SER A 33 -8.17 4.95 -5.05
CA SER A 33 -7.08 4.16 -4.46
C SER A 33 -5.82 4.98 -4.18
N VAL A 34 -5.54 6.03 -4.98
CA VAL A 34 -4.43 6.98 -4.71
C VAL A 34 -4.58 7.65 -3.35
N PHE A 35 -5.79 8.04 -2.96
CA PHE A 35 -6.03 8.64 -1.64
C PHE A 35 -5.84 7.62 -0.51
N VAL A 36 -6.20 6.36 -0.74
CA VAL A 36 -5.96 5.28 0.23
C VAL A 36 -4.46 5.02 0.38
N GLY A 37 -3.72 4.97 -0.73
CA GLY A 37 -2.27 4.82 -0.75
C GLY A 37 -1.56 5.95 -0.01
N GLU A 38 -1.89 7.21 -0.31
CA GLU A 38 -1.28 8.36 0.37
C GLU A 38 -1.65 8.42 1.86
N ARG A 39 -2.88 8.04 2.23
CA ARG A 39 -3.28 7.93 3.64
C ARG A 39 -2.41 6.92 4.38
N ILE A 40 -2.14 5.76 3.78
CA ILE A 40 -1.28 4.73 4.38
C ILE A 40 0.17 5.20 4.45
N ARG A 41 0.68 5.80 3.37
CA ARG A 41 2.04 6.33 3.30
C ARG A 41 2.30 7.35 4.41
N ARG A 42 1.40 8.32 4.58
CA ARG A 42 1.45 9.31 5.67
C ARG A 42 1.31 8.68 7.04
N ALA A 43 0.41 7.71 7.21
CA ALA A 43 0.23 7.05 8.49
C ALA A 43 1.50 6.32 8.93
N ILE A 44 2.21 5.65 8.00
CA ILE A 44 3.51 5.03 8.27
C ILE A 44 4.56 6.10 8.59
N GLU A 45 4.62 7.17 7.80
CA GLU A 45 5.60 8.24 8.02
C GLU A 45 5.48 8.94 9.38
N MET A 46 4.27 9.03 9.93
CA MET A 46 3.97 9.72 11.20
C MET A 46 3.97 8.78 12.42
N GLU A 47 3.89 7.47 12.23
CA GLU A 47 3.86 6.52 13.34
C GLU A 47 5.29 6.32 13.87
N SER A 48 5.46 6.41 15.20
CA SER A 48 6.74 6.07 15.81
C SER A 48 6.92 4.56 15.92
N PHE A 49 7.91 4.02 15.21
CA PHE A 49 8.23 2.59 15.26
C PHE A 49 9.39 2.30 16.23
N PRO A 50 9.34 1.18 16.98
CA PRO A 50 10.49 0.73 17.78
C PRO A 50 11.74 0.58 16.92
N GLY A 51 12.81 1.30 17.29
CA GLY A 51 14.08 1.26 16.57
C GLY A 51 14.17 2.17 15.34
N GLU A 52 13.16 3.01 15.06
CA GLU A 52 13.20 3.95 13.93
C GLU A 52 14.37 4.93 13.99
N SER A 53 14.86 5.25 15.19
CA SER A 53 16.05 6.08 15.41
C SER A 53 17.34 5.49 14.83
N HIS A 54 17.37 4.18 14.55
CA HIS A 54 18.49 3.51 13.89
C HIS A 54 18.40 3.51 12.36
N LEU A 55 17.25 3.93 11.80
CA LEU A 55 17.09 4.05 10.36
C LEU A 55 17.77 5.33 9.84
N PRO A 56 18.17 5.35 8.55
CA PRO A 56 18.58 6.60 7.91
C PRO A 56 17.50 7.67 8.10
N LEU A 57 17.92 8.87 8.51
CA LEU A 57 17.02 10.00 8.82
C LEU A 57 16.07 9.78 10.02
N GLY A 58 16.21 8.70 10.77
CA GLY A 58 15.42 8.43 11.97
C GLY A 58 13.92 8.25 11.71
N ARG A 59 13.54 7.81 10.50
CA ARG A 59 12.14 7.72 10.08
C ARG A 59 11.91 6.50 9.18
N LEU A 60 10.82 5.78 9.43
CA LEU A 60 10.32 4.75 8.51
C LEU A 60 9.39 5.38 7.48
N THR A 61 9.64 5.10 6.20
CA THR A 61 8.75 5.49 5.09
C THR A 61 8.40 4.26 4.26
N THR A 62 7.44 4.40 3.35
CA THR A 62 7.07 3.36 2.38
C THR A 62 6.85 4.00 1.02
N SER A 63 7.13 3.24 -0.03
CA SER A 63 6.58 3.49 -1.37
C SER A 63 5.23 2.77 -1.52
N VAL A 64 4.39 3.25 -2.44
CA VAL A 64 3.09 2.64 -2.73
C VAL A 64 2.85 2.68 -4.24
N GLY A 65 2.90 1.52 -4.89
CA GLY A 65 2.50 1.32 -6.28
C GLY A 65 1.01 0.96 -6.37
N ILE A 66 0.34 1.43 -7.43
CA ILE A 66 -1.11 1.28 -7.61
C ILE A 66 -1.42 0.76 -9.01
N ALA A 67 -2.26 -0.28 -9.06
CA ALA A 67 -2.87 -0.81 -10.28
C ALA A 67 -4.38 -1.02 -10.07
N SER A 68 -5.15 -0.92 -11.16
CA SER A 68 -6.61 -1.04 -11.16
C SER A 68 -7.08 -1.98 -12.26
N PHE A 69 -7.96 -2.91 -11.90
CA PHE A 69 -8.68 -3.71 -12.88
C PHE A 69 -9.84 -2.89 -13.49
N PRO A 70 -10.09 -2.95 -14.81
CA PRO A 70 -9.30 -3.63 -15.84
C PRO A 70 -8.24 -2.72 -16.50
N GLU A 71 -8.09 -1.46 -16.06
CA GLU A 71 -7.25 -0.43 -16.69
C GLU A 71 -5.77 -0.82 -16.84
N ASP A 72 -5.20 -1.49 -15.83
CA ASP A 72 -3.78 -1.85 -15.76
C ASP A 72 -3.53 -3.35 -15.98
N GLY A 73 -4.57 -4.11 -16.28
CA GLY A 73 -4.50 -5.56 -16.42
C GLY A 73 -5.84 -6.24 -16.17
N VAL A 74 -6.02 -7.40 -16.80
CA VAL A 74 -7.22 -8.24 -16.68
C VAL A 74 -6.97 -9.53 -15.90
N SER A 75 -5.71 -9.79 -15.52
CA SER A 75 -5.33 -10.92 -14.65
C SER A 75 -4.64 -10.44 -13.37
N ALA A 76 -4.64 -11.29 -12.33
CA ALA A 76 -3.95 -10.97 -11.08
C ALA A 76 -2.44 -10.72 -11.28
N ASN A 77 -1.78 -11.48 -12.15
CA ASN A 77 -0.35 -11.31 -12.43
C ASN A 77 -0.06 -9.97 -13.13
N GLU A 78 -0.90 -9.55 -14.07
CA GLU A 78 -0.74 -8.25 -14.74
C GLU A 78 -0.90 -7.10 -13.74
N LEU A 79 -1.89 -7.17 -12.85
CA LEU A 79 -2.11 -6.13 -11.83
C LEU A 79 -0.97 -6.06 -10.82
N ILE A 80 -0.45 -7.21 -10.36
CA ILE A 80 0.72 -7.25 -9.46
C ILE A 80 1.93 -6.63 -10.16
N HIS A 81 2.18 -7.01 -11.41
CA HIS A 81 3.29 -6.47 -12.19
C HIS A 81 3.16 -4.96 -12.43
N ALA A 82 1.96 -4.48 -12.78
CA ALA A 82 1.71 -3.06 -12.98
C ALA A 82 1.86 -2.23 -11.69
N ALA A 83 1.45 -2.79 -10.55
CA ALA A 83 1.64 -2.15 -9.25
C ALA A 83 3.12 -2.07 -8.86
N ASP A 84 3.90 -3.12 -9.13
CA ASP A 84 5.34 -3.16 -8.89
C ASP A 84 6.11 -2.14 -9.74
N LEU A 85 5.77 -2.01 -11.03
CA LEU A 85 6.35 -0.99 -11.90
C LEU A 85 6.03 0.45 -11.48
N ALA A 86 4.96 0.64 -10.70
CA ALA A 86 4.52 1.95 -10.22
C ALA A 86 5.04 2.31 -8.81
N LEU A 87 5.80 1.42 -8.17
CA LEU A 87 6.35 1.58 -6.82
C LEU A 87 7.57 2.52 -6.79
#